data_AF-A0A3S0EYI7-F1
#
_entry.id   AF-A0A3S0EYI7-F1
#
_cell.length_a   1.000
_cell.length_b   1.000
_cell.length_c   1.000
_cell.angle_alpha   90.00
_cell.angle_beta   90.00
_cell.angle_gamma   90.00
#
_symmetry.space_group_name_H-M   'P 1'
#
loop_
_entity.id
_entity.type
_entity.pdbx_description
1 polymer ?
#
loop_
_entity_poly.entity_id
_entity_poly.type
_entity_poly.pdbx_seq_one_letter_code
_entity_poly.pdbx_strand_id
1 'polypeptide(L)'
;MPPAKIFVAVKSEPLATVVEALHGYELCIADNVQHGMRLLNEQHDIDIFIIGILFDDSKAMDLIKRVSSRKTATKQPILVVRLMSSQHEEVLKSTMKTMIELKIVKEYLEVLHTHPGAKRMIRNLVEKYLPDEKLAAT
;
A
#
# COMPACT_ATOMS: atom_id res chain seq x y z
N MET A 1 8.84 5.92 -20.93
CA MET A 1 7.51 5.64 -20.35
C MET A 1 7.36 6.49 -19.11
N PRO A 2 6.13 6.93 -18.73
CA PRO A 2 5.95 7.63 -17.46
C PRO A 2 6.33 6.70 -16.30
N PRO A 3 6.87 7.24 -15.19
CA PRO A 3 7.18 6.46 -14.00
C PRO A 3 5.92 5.76 -13.46
N ALA A 4 6.10 4.67 -12.71
CA ALA A 4 4.96 4.00 -12.10
C ALA A 4 4.28 4.91 -11.07
N LYS A 5 2.94 4.91 -11.07
CA LYS A 5 2.14 5.71 -10.15
C LYS A 5 1.63 4.86 -9.00
N ILE A 6 2.03 5.21 -7.79
CA ILE A 6 1.76 4.43 -6.58
C ILE A 6 0.87 5.25 -5.66
N PHE A 7 -0.28 4.70 -5.31
CA PHE A 7 -1.08 5.24 -4.23
C PHE A 7 -0.56 4.75 -2.89
N VAL A 8 -0.28 5.67 -1.96
CA VAL A 8 0.24 5.36 -0.62
C VAL A 8 -0.69 5.96 0.42
N ALA A 9 -1.37 5.10 1.18
CA ALA A 9 -2.15 5.52 2.34
C ALA A 9 -1.42 5.14 3.62
N VAL A 10 -0.76 6.09 4.28
CA VAL A 10 0.04 5.85 5.47
C VAL A 10 0.02 7.06 6.40
N LYS A 11 0.03 6.85 7.73
CA LYS A 11 0.17 7.95 8.69
C LYS A 11 1.49 8.70 8.52
N SER A 12 1.51 9.93 9.04
CA SER A 12 2.65 10.86 8.95
C SER A 12 3.97 10.30 9.52
N GLU A 13 3.93 9.50 10.59
CA GLU A 13 5.14 9.01 11.27
C GLU A 13 6.03 8.12 10.38
N PRO A 14 5.56 7.00 9.81
CA PRO A 14 6.38 6.19 8.89
C PRO A 14 6.42 6.73 7.46
N LEU A 15 5.74 7.85 7.15
CA LEU A 15 5.60 8.36 5.79
C LEU A 15 6.96 8.61 5.14
N ALA A 16 7.91 9.20 5.88
CA ALA A 16 9.26 9.45 5.38
C ALA A 16 9.94 8.16 4.91
N THR A 17 9.87 7.08 5.69
CA THR A 17 10.43 5.77 5.32
C THR A 17 9.82 5.24 4.02
N VAL A 18 8.50 5.38 3.83
CA VAL A 18 7.82 4.93 2.61
C VAL A 18 8.18 5.79 1.40
N VAL A 19 8.17 7.11 1.55
CA VAL A 19 8.53 8.04 0.46
C VAL A 19 9.98 7.81 0.00
N GLU A 20 10.90 7.63 0.95
CA GLU A 20 12.30 7.32 0.62
C GLU A 20 12.45 5.94 -0.04
N ALA A 21 11.72 4.93 0.44
CA ALA A 21 11.71 3.61 -0.18
C ALA A 21 11.29 3.67 -1.66
N LEU A 22 10.33 4.54 -1.97
CA LEU A 22 9.70 4.66 -3.28
C LEU A 22 10.18 5.86 -4.10
N HIS A 23 11.39 6.36 -3.79
CA HIS A 23 12.02 7.39 -4.59
C HIS A 23 12.11 6.98 -6.08
N GLY A 24 11.76 7.89 -6.99
CA GLY A 24 11.72 7.65 -8.44
C GLY A 24 10.34 7.27 -8.99
N TYR A 25 9.39 6.87 -8.13
CA TYR A 25 8.00 6.66 -8.52
C TYR A 25 7.15 7.93 -8.37
N GLU A 26 6.04 8.02 -9.09
CA GLU A 26 5.02 9.05 -8.87
C GLU A 26 4.14 8.62 -7.69
N LEU A 27 4.11 9.40 -6.61
CA LEU A 27 3.39 9.04 -5.38
C LEU A 27 2.11 9.86 -5.20
N CYS A 28 0.98 9.18 -5.04
CA CYS A 28 -0.28 9.75 -4.56
C CYS A 28 -0.45 9.45 -3.06
N ILE A 29 -0.05 10.39 -2.21
CA ILE A 29 0.05 10.17 -0.76
C ILE A 29 -1.23 10.63 -0.05
N ALA A 30 -1.81 9.73 0.72
CA ALA A 30 -2.88 9.98 1.67
C ALA A 30 -2.38 9.76 3.10
N ASP A 31 -2.43 10.82 3.91
CA ASP A 31 -2.07 10.82 5.33
C ASP A 31 -3.25 10.41 6.25
N ASN A 32 -4.47 10.41 5.71
CA ASN A 32 -5.68 9.99 6.39
C ASN A 32 -6.71 9.36 5.44
N VAL A 33 -7.71 8.69 5.99
CA VAL A 33 -8.73 7.95 5.21
C VAL A 33 -9.56 8.88 4.33
N GLN A 34 -9.99 10.05 4.83
CA GLN A 34 -10.80 10.98 4.04
C GLN A 34 -10.03 11.49 2.82
N HIS A 35 -8.76 11.85 3.02
CA HIS A 35 -7.85 12.23 1.95
C HIS A 35 -7.62 11.08 0.96
N GLY A 36 -7.44 9.86 1.47
CA GLY A 36 -7.33 8.66 0.64
C GLY A 36 -8.56 8.42 -0.22
N MET A 37 -9.76 8.53 0.36
CA MET A 37 -11.02 8.40 -0.38
C MET A 37 -11.17 9.46 -1.48
N ARG A 38 -10.75 10.71 -1.21
CA ARG A 38 -10.76 11.78 -2.21
C ARG A 38 -9.81 11.46 -3.37
N LEU A 39 -8.55 11.13 -3.06
CA LEU A 39 -7.55 10.75 -4.08
C LEU A 39 -7.99 9.53 -4.89
N LEU A 40 -8.64 8.56 -4.26
CA LEU A 40 -9.24 7.42 -4.97
C LEU A 40 -10.37 7.83 -5.92
N ASN A 41 -11.02 8.97 -5.77
CA ASN A 41 -12.01 9.42 -6.74
C ASN A 41 -11.39 10.25 -7.87
N GLU A 42 -10.28 10.96 -7.59
CA GLU A 42 -9.59 11.85 -8.53
C GLU A 42 -8.58 11.13 -9.43
N GLN A 43 -7.94 10.08 -8.91
CA GLN A 43 -6.86 9.36 -9.60
C GLN A 43 -7.38 8.05 -10.23
N HIS A 44 -7.10 7.87 -11.52
CA HIS A 44 -7.62 6.75 -12.31
C HIS A 44 -6.53 5.83 -12.89
N ASP A 45 -5.28 6.30 -12.90
CA ASP A 45 -4.10 5.69 -13.53
C ASP A 45 -3.10 5.12 -12.51
N ILE A 46 -3.59 4.65 -11.36
CA ILE A 46 -2.76 4.06 -10.30
C ILE A 46 -2.28 2.67 -10.74
N ASP A 47 -0.98 2.43 -10.73
CA ASP A 47 -0.39 1.12 -11.05
C ASP A 47 -0.47 0.18 -9.84
N ILE A 48 -0.18 0.68 -8.63
CA ILE A 48 -0.14 -0.09 -7.38
C ILE A 48 -0.77 0.69 -6.22
N PHE A 49 -1.47 -0.02 -5.34
CA PHE A 49 -1.95 0.52 -4.07
C PHE A 49 -1.12 -0.02 -2.91
N ILE A 50 -0.57 0.86 -2.08
CA ILE A 50 0.08 0.54 -0.81
C ILE A 50 -0.78 1.10 0.31
N ILE A 51 -1.29 0.22 1.15
CA ILE A 51 -2.10 0.57 2.31
C ILE A 51 -1.27 0.27 3.56
N GLY A 52 -0.80 1.33 4.19
CA GLY A 52 -0.17 1.31 5.50
C GLY A 52 -1.22 1.02 6.58
N ILE A 53 -1.20 -0.16 7.20
CA ILE A 53 -2.11 -0.46 8.31
C ILE A 53 -1.64 0.32 9.53
N LEU A 54 -2.21 1.51 9.74
CA LEU A 54 -2.03 2.34 10.94
C LEU A 54 -3.28 3.12 11.34
N PHE A 55 -4.39 2.87 10.66
CA PHE A 55 -5.68 3.31 11.15
C PHE A 55 -6.17 2.30 12.19
N ASP A 56 -7.03 2.73 13.10
CA ASP A 56 -8.03 1.86 13.73
C ASP A 56 -8.40 0.78 12.70
N ASP A 57 -8.10 -0.49 12.98
CA ASP A 57 -7.98 -1.55 11.96
C ASP A 57 -9.20 -1.56 11.02
N SER A 58 -10.35 -1.19 11.56
CA SER A 58 -11.61 -0.90 10.86
C SER A 58 -11.46 -0.01 9.61
N LYS A 59 -10.80 1.15 9.72
CA LYS A 59 -10.72 2.13 8.63
C LYS A 59 -9.72 1.74 7.54
N ALA A 60 -8.66 1.00 7.89
CA ALA A 60 -7.76 0.43 6.89
C ALA A 60 -8.52 -0.60 6.04
N MET A 61 -9.38 -1.40 6.66
CA MET A 61 -10.24 -2.34 5.94
C MET A 61 -11.25 -1.63 5.04
N ASP A 62 -11.82 -0.49 5.47
CA ASP A 62 -12.73 0.29 4.63
C ASP A 62 -12.03 0.83 3.38
N LEU A 63 -10.77 1.26 3.51
CA LEU A 63 -9.98 1.69 2.37
C LEU A 63 -9.69 0.51 1.42
N ILE A 64 -9.29 -0.66 1.94
CA ILE A 64 -9.07 -1.87 1.14
C ILE A 64 -10.35 -2.24 0.37
N LYS A 65 -11.51 -2.27 1.04
CA LYS A 65 -12.81 -2.54 0.40
C LYS A 65 -13.15 -1.51 -0.66
N ARG A 66 -12.85 -0.24 -0.41
CA ARG A 66 -13.12 0.82 -1.40
C ARG A 66 -12.22 0.68 -2.62
N VAL A 67 -10.94 0.39 -2.43
CA VAL A 67 -10.02 0.12 -3.55
C VAL A 67 -10.52 -1.10 -4.32
N SER A 68 -10.76 -2.23 -3.65
CA SER A 68 -11.15 -3.50 -4.29
C SER A 68 -12.51 -3.44 -5.00
N SER A 69 -13.40 -2.53 -4.61
CA SER A 69 -14.70 -2.33 -5.29
C SER A 69 -14.62 -1.46 -6.55
N ARG A 70 -13.49 -0.80 -6.83
CA ARG A 70 -13.31 -0.07 -8.10
C ARG A 70 -13.22 -1.07 -9.25
N LYS A 71 -13.97 -0.83 -10.34
CA LYS A 71 -13.95 -1.68 -11.55
C LYS A 71 -12.55 -1.87 -12.14
N THR A 72 -11.65 -0.91 -11.94
CA THR A 72 -10.25 -0.96 -12.40
C THR A 72 -9.33 -1.74 -11.45
N ALA A 73 -9.67 -1.81 -10.16
CA ALA A 73 -8.83 -2.40 -9.14
C ALA A 73 -8.79 -3.93 -9.19
N THR A 74 -9.68 -4.58 -9.92
CA THR A 74 -9.60 -6.03 -10.18
C THR A 74 -8.29 -6.44 -10.87
N LYS A 75 -7.56 -5.49 -11.50
CA LYS A 75 -6.26 -5.75 -12.13
C LYS A 75 -5.06 -5.20 -11.34
N GLN A 76 -5.26 -4.20 -10.50
CA GLN A 76 -4.17 -3.50 -9.81
C GLN A 76 -3.86 -4.17 -8.47
N PRO A 77 -2.58 -4.47 -8.14
CA PRO A 77 -2.21 -5.09 -6.89
C PRO A 77 -2.48 -4.15 -5.70
N ILE A 78 -3.17 -4.67 -4.69
CA ILE A 78 -3.25 -4.05 -3.37
C ILE A 78 -2.21 -4.71 -2.47
N LEU A 79 -1.24 -3.92 -2.02
CA LEU A 79 -0.19 -4.31 -1.12
C LEU A 79 -0.47 -3.70 0.24
N VAL A 80 -0.37 -4.50 1.28
CA VAL A 80 -0.64 -4.04 2.63
C VAL A 80 0.65 -4.08 3.43
N VAL A 81 1.01 -2.96 4.04
CA VAL A 81 2.26 -2.84 4.79
C VAL A 81 1.96 -2.38 6.21
N ARG A 82 2.37 -3.14 7.21
CA ARG A 82 2.28 -2.74 8.61
C ARG A 82 3.63 -2.21 9.06
N LEU A 83 3.67 -0.91 9.40
CA LEU A 83 4.89 -0.17 9.70
C LEU A 83 5.08 0.19 11.18
N MET A 84 4.10 -0.14 12.03
CA MET A 84 4.18 0.03 13.48
C MET A 84 3.55 -1.19 14.18
N SER A 85 3.85 -1.33 15.47
CA SER A 85 3.23 -2.34 16.31
C SER A 85 1.73 -2.07 16.52
N SER A 86 1.00 -3.11 16.91
CA SER A 86 -0.44 -3.12 17.17
C SER A 86 -0.70 -4.14 18.25
N GLN A 87 -1.69 -3.87 19.11
CA GLN A 87 -2.11 -4.79 20.16
C GLN A 87 -2.92 -5.98 19.61
N HIS A 88 -3.36 -5.91 18.36
CA HIS A 88 -4.20 -6.93 17.69
C HIS A 88 -3.47 -7.66 16.55
N GLU A 89 -2.16 -7.83 16.69
CA GLU A 89 -1.28 -8.44 15.69
C GLU A 89 -1.81 -9.75 15.09
N GLU A 90 -2.21 -10.70 15.92
CA GLU A 90 -2.67 -12.02 15.46
C GLU A 90 -3.98 -11.95 14.67
N VAL A 91 -4.89 -11.07 15.11
CA VAL A 91 -6.16 -10.83 14.41
C VAL A 91 -5.89 -10.23 13.04
N LEU A 92 -4.96 -9.27 12.97
CA LEU A 92 -4.60 -8.61 11.74
C LEU A 92 -3.91 -9.56 10.76
N LYS A 93 -2.94 -10.37 11.23
CA LYS A 93 -2.29 -11.41 10.42
C LYS A 93 -3.30 -12.40 9.84
N SER A 94 -4.22 -12.89 10.67
CA SER A 94 -5.29 -13.79 10.23
C SER A 94 -6.19 -13.13 9.18
N THR A 95 -6.60 -11.88 9.41
CA THR A 95 -7.42 -11.11 8.46
C THR A 95 -6.71 -10.92 7.12
N MET A 96 -5.43 -10.55 7.14
CA MET A 96 -4.62 -10.36 5.94
C MET A 96 -4.43 -11.67 5.17
N LYS A 97 -4.22 -12.78 5.89
CA LYS A 97 -4.15 -14.11 5.28
C LYS A 97 -5.44 -14.43 4.52
N THR A 98 -6.60 -14.24 5.14
CA THR A 98 -7.90 -14.43 4.48
C THR A 98 -8.07 -13.51 3.27
N MET A 99 -7.67 -12.24 3.36
CA MET A 99 -7.76 -11.31 2.22
C MET A 99 -6.86 -11.70 1.05
N ILE A 100 -5.70 -12.31 1.33
CA ILE A 100 -4.80 -12.87 0.31
C ILE A 100 -5.43 -14.10 -0.34
N GLU A 101 -6.00 -15.02 0.44
CA GLU A 101 -6.71 -16.20 -0.06
C GLU A 101 -7.89 -15.81 -0.96
N LEU A 102 -8.61 -14.74 -0.60
CA LEU A 102 -9.69 -14.14 -1.39
C LEU A 102 -9.20 -13.30 -2.58
N LYS A 103 -7.88 -13.20 -2.78
CA LYS A 103 -7.22 -12.42 -3.85
C LYS A 103 -7.55 -10.92 -3.84
N ILE A 104 -8.00 -10.39 -2.71
CA ILE A 104 -8.27 -8.95 -2.50
C ILE A 104 -6.95 -8.22 -2.29
N VAL A 105 -6.12 -8.74 -1.39
CA VAL A 105 -4.77 -8.27 -1.13
C VAL A 105 -3.79 -9.20 -1.84
N LYS A 106 -2.76 -8.66 -2.49
CA LYS A 106 -1.74 -9.47 -3.16
C LYS A 106 -0.66 -9.95 -2.21
N GLU A 107 -0.22 -9.09 -1.31
CA GLU A 107 0.77 -9.45 -0.32
C GLU A 107 0.69 -8.52 0.91
N TYR A 108 1.09 -9.08 2.05
CA TYR A 108 1.17 -8.40 3.34
C TYR A 108 2.61 -8.40 3.82
N LEU A 109 3.14 -7.23 4.14
CA LEU A 109 4.47 -7.03 4.68
C LEU A 109 4.37 -6.42 6.08
N GLU A 110 5.00 -7.07 7.04
CA GLU A 110 5.14 -6.54 8.40
C GLU A 110 6.60 -6.19 8.66
N VAL A 111 6.88 -4.90 8.86
CA VAL A 111 8.22 -4.38 9.15
C VAL A 111 8.11 -3.04 9.85
N LEU A 112 8.74 -2.86 11.01
CA LEU A 112 8.72 -1.55 11.67
C LEU A 112 9.45 -0.50 10.81
N HIS A 113 8.92 0.72 10.74
CA HIS A 113 9.53 1.79 9.92
C HIS A 113 10.94 2.20 10.40
N THR A 114 11.29 1.87 11.65
CA THR A 114 12.61 2.05 12.25
C THR A 114 13.59 0.91 11.93
N HIS A 115 13.11 -0.19 11.35
CA HIS A 115 13.96 -1.32 10.98
C HIS A 115 14.93 -0.90 9.86
N PRO A 116 16.25 -1.17 9.97
CA PRO A 116 17.24 -0.73 8.97
C PRO A 116 16.95 -1.23 7.54
N GLY A 117 16.30 -2.39 7.41
CA GLY A 117 15.91 -2.96 6.14
C GLY A 117 14.55 -2.50 5.59
N ALA A 118 13.77 -1.70 6.32
CA ALA A 118 12.38 -1.38 5.97
C ALA A 118 12.25 -0.81 4.55
N LYS A 119 13.08 0.17 4.18
CA LYS A 119 13.04 0.82 2.87
C LYS A 119 13.24 -0.19 1.73
N ARG A 120 14.25 -1.05 1.87
CA ARG A 120 14.55 -2.11 0.88
C ARG A 120 13.41 -3.12 0.77
N MET A 121 12.83 -3.52 1.90
CA MET A 121 11.72 -4.49 1.90
C MET A 121 10.47 -3.92 1.24
N ILE A 122 10.13 -2.66 1.52
CA ILE A 122 9.00 -1.96 0.88
C ILE A 122 9.23 -1.84 -0.63
N ARG A 123 10.43 -1.41 -1.04
CA ARG A 123 10.79 -1.31 -2.46
C ARG A 123 10.68 -2.65 -3.18
N ASN A 124 11.31 -3.69 -2.63
CA ASN A 124 11.27 -5.03 -3.23
C ASN A 124 9.85 -5.57 -3.34
N LEU A 125 9.00 -5.29 -2.34
CA LEU A 125 7.58 -5.65 -2.38
C LEU A 125 6.86 -4.98 -3.55
N VAL A 126 7.08 -3.68 -3.76
CA VAL A 126 6.48 -2.94 -4.88
C VAL A 126 7.00 -3.46 -6.21
N GLU A 127 8.32 -3.58 -6.36
CA GLU A 127 8.97 -4.00 -7.60
C GLU A 127 8.54 -5.42 -8.02
N LYS A 128 8.29 -6.32 -7.06
CA LYS A 128 7.76 -7.66 -7.32
C LYS A 128 6.40 -7.67 -8.04
N TYR A 129 5.59 -6.62 -7.88
CA TYR A 129 4.24 -6.54 -8.45
C TYR A 129 4.06 -5.42 -9.48
N LEU A 130 5.12 -4.66 -9.78
CA LEU A 130 5.11 -3.72 -10.89
C LEU A 130 5.18 -4.48 -12.22
N PRO A 131 4.47 -4.04 -13.26
CA PRO A 131 4.70 -4.54 -14.61
C PRO A 131 6.15 -4.27 -15.06
N ASP A 132 6.76 -5.21 -15.78
CA ASP A 132 8.16 -5.09 -16.27
C ASP A 132 8.40 -3.79 -17.05
N GLU A 133 7.40 -3.35 -17.82
CA GLU A 133 7.42 -2.10 -18.60
C GLU A 133 7.58 -0.85 -17.72
N LYS A 134 7.10 -0.91 -16.47
CA LYS A 134 7.18 0.18 -15.50
C LYS A 134 8.46 0.14 -14.66
N LEU A 135 9.07 -1.03 -14.51
CA LEU A 135 10.36 -1.18 -13.79
C LEU A 135 11.51 -0.50 -14.53
N ALA A 136 11.57 -0.61 -15.86
CA ALA A 136 12.63 -0.04 -16.68
C ALA A 136 12.64 1.51 -16.74
N ALA A 137 11.60 2.16 -16.22
CA ALA A 137 11.44 3.62 -16.21
C ALA A 137 11.79 4.28 -14.87
N THR A 138 12.23 3.50 -13.88
CA THR A 138 12.50 3.94 -12.49
C THR A 138 13.96 3.75 -12.12
#